data_AF-A0A0A9YC08-F1
#
_entry.id   AF-A0A0A9YC08-F1
#
_cell.length_a   1.000
_cell.length_b   1.000
_cell.length_c   1.000
_cell.angle_alpha   90.00
_cell.angle_beta   90.00
_cell.angle_gamma   90.00
#
_symmetry.space_group_name_H-M   'P 1'
#
loop_
_entity.id
_entity.type
_entity.pdbx_description
1 polymer ?
#
loop_
_entity_poly.entity_id
_entity_poly.type
_entity_poly.pdbx_seq_one_letter_code
_entity_poly.pdbx_strand_id
1 'polypeptide(L)'
;TVSVLYCRGFYTHPYTSINKERQKKRTATMSCPRVSYRRRMHYATRGNRMKLVRTPGNKLVMQKRGKRSQGIHTPWVLGHKRLGGTKALRHMDARLESRHCKTVSRAYGGVLSHDQVRDRVVRAFLIEEQRIVKQALAAHAKFQRNKKR
;
A
#
# COMPACT_ATOMS: atom_id res chain seq x y z
N THR A 1 -9.44 -48.09 -37.87
CA THR A 1 -10.50 -47.77 -38.85
C THR A 1 -11.45 -46.81 -38.15
N VAL A 2 -11.56 -45.53 -38.46
CA VAL A 2 -11.55 -44.83 -39.74
C VAL A 2 -10.86 -43.48 -39.57
N SER A 3 -9.95 -43.20 -40.49
CA SER A 3 -9.31 -41.91 -40.75
C SER A 3 -10.31 -40.96 -41.43
N VAL A 4 -10.44 -39.72 -40.96
CA VAL A 4 -10.96 -38.59 -41.78
C VAL A 4 -10.25 -37.32 -41.29
N LEU A 5 -9.13 -36.97 -41.90
CA LEU A 5 -9.01 -35.95 -42.97
C LEU A 5 -9.25 -34.51 -42.49
N TYR A 6 -8.13 -33.89 -42.11
CA TYR A 6 -7.65 -32.62 -42.65
C TYR A 6 -8.64 -31.80 -43.49
N CYS A 7 -9.08 -30.66 -42.95
CA CYS A 7 -9.39 -29.49 -43.76
C CYS A 7 -8.75 -28.24 -43.12
N ARG A 8 -7.55 -27.94 -43.60
CA ARG A 8 -6.92 -26.61 -43.55
C ARG A 8 -7.89 -25.59 -44.15
N GLY A 9 -8.58 -24.82 -43.32
CA GLY A 9 -9.31 -23.63 -43.71
C GLY A 9 -8.59 -22.37 -43.22
N PHE A 10 -7.54 -21.96 -43.92
CA PHE A 10 -6.97 -20.62 -43.77
C PHE A 10 -7.98 -19.59 -44.28
N TYR A 11 -8.91 -19.16 -43.43
CA TYR A 11 -9.64 -17.92 -43.65
C TYR A 11 -8.72 -16.75 -43.28
N THR A 12 -7.78 -16.41 -44.17
CA THR A 12 -7.09 -15.13 -44.07
C THR A 12 -8.10 -14.04 -44.42
N HIS A 13 -8.71 -13.45 -43.40
CA HIS A 13 -9.52 -12.25 -43.54
C HIS A 13 -8.68 -11.14 -44.21
N PRO A 14 -9.07 -10.61 -45.38
CA PRO A 14 -8.35 -9.52 -46.04
C PRO A 14 -8.46 -8.18 -45.29
N TYR A 15 -9.10 -8.15 -44.12
CA TYR A 15 -9.39 -6.94 -43.35
C TYR A 15 -8.31 -6.55 -42.32
N THR A 16 -7.15 -7.22 -42.30
CA THR A 16 -6.09 -6.98 -41.31
C THR A 16 -4.88 -6.18 -41.82
N SER A 17 -4.80 -5.88 -43.12
CA SER A 17 -3.69 -5.08 -43.69
C SER A 17 -3.90 -3.57 -43.61
N ILE A 18 -5.16 -3.08 -43.68
CA ILE A 18 -5.48 -1.64 -43.68
C ILE A 18 -5.13 -0.97 -42.34
N ASN A 19 -5.24 -1.69 -41.22
CA ASN A 19 -4.98 -1.12 -39.89
C ASN A 19 -3.49 -1.01 -39.53
N LYS A 20 -2.61 -1.83 -40.13
CA LYS A 20 -1.15 -1.72 -39.92
C LYS A 20 -0.57 -0.49 -40.63
N GLU A 21 -1.07 -0.15 -41.82
CA GLU A 21 -0.67 1.06 -42.54
C GLU A 21 -1.21 2.34 -41.89
N ARG A 22 -2.40 2.28 -41.29
CA ARG A 22 -2.98 3.38 -40.50
C ARG A 22 -2.26 3.64 -39.19
N GLN A 23 -1.64 2.61 -38.58
CA GLN A 23 -0.74 2.80 -37.43
C GLN A 23 0.63 3.34 -37.85
N LYS A 24 1.15 2.93 -39.01
CA LYS A 24 2.45 3.40 -39.54
C LYS A 24 2.42 4.86 -40.01
N LYS A 25 1.27 5.39 -40.44
CA LYS A 25 1.10 6.81 -40.80
C LYS A 25 0.96 7.79 -39.62
N ARG A 26 0.87 7.31 -38.37
CA ARG A 26 0.83 8.17 -37.15
C ARG A 26 2.22 8.42 -36.55
N THR A 27 3.28 7.97 -37.20
CA THR A 27 4.67 8.34 -36.85
C THR A 27 5.15 9.56 -37.63
N ALA A 28 4.22 10.38 -38.16
CA ALA A 28 4.52 11.72 -38.65
C ALA A 28 5.03 12.56 -37.47
N THR A 29 6.37 12.69 -37.38
CA THR A 29 7.09 13.78 -36.72
C THR A 29 6.34 14.43 -35.55
N MET A 30 6.10 13.65 -34.49
CA MET A 30 5.49 14.19 -33.28
C MET A 30 6.46 15.22 -32.69
N SER A 31 6.23 16.51 -32.99
CA SER A 31 7.02 17.59 -32.42
C SER A 31 6.84 17.51 -30.91
N CYS A 32 7.86 17.01 -30.21
CA CYS A 32 7.86 16.95 -28.76
C CYS A 32 8.17 18.36 -28.27
N PRO A 33 7.20 19.10 -27.71
CA PRO A 33 7.46 20.46 -27.28
C PRO A 33 8.44 20.44 -26.11
N ARG A 34 9.56 21.17 -26.25
CA ARG A 34 10.54 21.34 -25.18
C ARG A 34 9.89 22.10 -24.03
N VAL A 35 10.25 21.73 -22.81
CA VAL A 35 9.70 22.27 -21.58
C VAL A 35 10.83 22.63 -20.63
N SER A 36 10.64 23.72 -19.88
CA SER A 36 11.61 24.22 -18.92
C SER A 36 11.08 24.12 -17.49
N TYR A 37 12.00 23.95 -16.53
CA TYR A 37 11.65 24.08 -15.12
C TYR A 37 11.19 25.51 -14.81
N ARG A 38 10.12 25.63 -14.02
CA ARG A 38 9.53 26.93 -13.67
C ARG A 38 10.08 27.55 -12.39
N ARG A 39 10.73 26.75 -11.53
CA ARG A 39 11.36 27.21 -10.29
C ARG A 39 12.86 27.37 -10.52
N ARG A 40 13.51 28.20 -9.71
CA ARG A 40 14.97 28.44 -9.74
C ARG A 40 15.82 27.19 -9.53
N MET A 41 15.27 26.13 -8.91
CA MET A 41 15.95 24.83 -8.80
C MET A 41 15.71 24.00 -10.05
N HIS A 42 16.73 23.90 -10.91
CA HIS A 42 16.66 23.22 -12.21
C HIS A 42 17.10 21.74 -12.19
N TYR A 43 17.51 21.21 -11.03
CA TYR A 43 17.98 19.83 -10.90
C TYR A 43 16.85 18.82 -10.60
N ALA A 44 16.99 17.61 -11.17
CA ALA A 44 16.06 16.51 -11.01
C ALA A 44 16.29 15.73 -9.69
N THR A 45 15.81 16.27 -8.58
CA THR A 45 15.92 15.62 -7.26
C THR A 45 14.61 14.96 -6.82
N ARG A 46 14.66 14.08 -5.79
CA ARG A 46 13.45 13.45 -5.21
C ARG A 46 12.38 14.47 -4.79
N GLY A 47 12.79 15.67 -4.37
CA GLY A 47 11.88 16.75 -3.96
C GLY A 47 11.40 17.66 -5.10
N ASN A 48 12.00 17.56 -6.29
CA ASN A 48 11.72 18.41 -7.44
C ASN A 48 11.19 17.62 -8.65
N ARG A 49 10.50 16.50 -8.39
CA ARG A 49 9.83 15.71 -9.42
C ARG A 49 8.73 16.54 -10.09
N MET A 50 8.64 16.48 -11.41
CA MET A 50 7.69 17.24 -12.22
C MET A 50 6.61 16.34 -12.84
N LYS A 51 5.44 16.93 -13.14
CA LYS A 51 4.37 16.37 -13.96
C LYS A 51 4.24 17.24 -15.19
N LEU A 52 4.25 16.64 -16.37
CA LEU A 52 3.86 17.33 -17.59
C LEU A 52 2.35 17.41 -17.66
N VAL A 53 1.83 18.62 -17.82
CA VAL A 53 0.39 18.89 -17.91
C VAL A 53 0.16 19.69 -19.18
N ARG A 54 -0.80 19.22 -19.99
CA ARG A 54 -1.32 20.00 -21.11
C ARG A 54 -2.32 21.00 -20.55
N THR A 55 -2.05 22.28 -20.75
CA THR A 55 -2.94 23.35 -20.28
C THR A 55 -4.13 23.50 -21.24
N PRO A 56 -5.24 24.13 -20.82
CA PRO A 56 -6.37 24.43 -21.69
C PRO A 56 -5.98 25.22 -22.95
N GLY A 57 -5.00 26.13 -22.84
CA GLY A 57 -4.40 26.84 -23.99
C GLY A 57 -3.47 25.98 -24.86
N ASN A 58 -3.58 24.66 -24.77
CA ASN A 58 -2.85 23.68 -25.57
C ASN A 58 -1.30 23.82 -25.49
N LYS A 59 -0.75 24.17 -24.31
CA LYS A 59 0.69 24.24 -24.06
C LYS A 59 1.14 23.14 -23.09
N LEU A 60 2.31 22.55 -23.30
CA LEU A 60 2.87 21.58 -22.37
C LEU A 60 3.66 22.31 -21.29
N VAL A 61 3.33 22.08 -20.01
CA VAL A 61 3.95 22.80 -18.88
C VAL A 61 4.37 21.83 -17.79
N MET A 62 5.54 22.06 -17.19
CA MET A 62 5.97 21.34 -15.97
C MET A 62 5.29 21.90 -14.73
N GLN A 63 4.60 21.04 -13.99
CA GLN A 63 4.07 21.32 -12.66
C GLN A 63 4.76 20.45 -11.59
N LYS A 64 5.09 21.03 -10.44
CA LYS A 64 5.78 20.30 -9.37
C LYS A 64 4.87 19.26 -8.72
N ARG A 65 5.34 18.03 -8.60
CA ARG A 65 4.69 17.00 -7.78
C ARG A 65 5.13 17.13 -6.32
N GLY A 66 4.16 17.09 -5.40
CA GLY A 66 4.46 16.98 -3.97
C GLY A 66 5.13 15.65 -3.63
N LYS A 67 5.99 15.66 -2.59
CA LYS A 67 6.49 14.41 -1.98
C LYS A 67 5.29 13.66 -1.38
N ARG A 68 5.28 12.34 -1.54
CA ARG A 68 4.26 11.45 -0.97
C ARG A 68 4.78 10.80 0.30
N SER A 69 3.87 10.55 1.25
CA SER A 69 4.13 9.73 2.43
C SER A 69 3.80 8.26 2.12
N GLN A 70 4.48 7.32 2.77
CA GLN A 70 4.07 5.90 2.76
C GLN A 70 2.83 5.66 3.64
N GLY A 71 2.51 6.64 4.50
CA GLY A 71 1.39 6.62 5.43
C GLY A 71 1.73 5.97 6.76
N ILE A 72 0.71 5.48 7.46
CA ILE A 72 0.86 4.96 8.81
C ILE A 72 1.15 3.46 8.76
N HIS A 73 2.18 3.03 9.50
CA HIS A 73 2.65 1.66 9.56
C HIS A 73 2.64 1.15 11.00
N THR A 74 2.63 -0.17 11.15
CA THR A 74 2.91 -0.82 12.43
C THR A 74 4.35 -0.56 12.87
N PRO A 75 4.67 -0.75 14.17
CA PRO A 75 6.04 -0.69 14.66
C PRO A 75 6.98 -1.59 13.86
N TRP A 76 8.23 -1.15 13.70
CA TRP A 76 9.24 -1.86 12.91
C TRP A 76 9.49 -3.28 13.42
N VAL A 77 9.59 -3.44 14.74
CA VAL A 77 9.79 -4.74 15.43
C VAL A 77 8.71 -5.77 15.10
N LEU A 78 7.51 -5.31 14.73
CA LEU A 78 6.36 -6.17 14.40
C LEU A 78 6.13 -6.30 12.89
N GLY A 79 7.11 -5.90 12.06
CA GLY A 79 7.12 -6.13 10.60
C GLY A 79 6.71 -4.94 9.73
N HIS A 80 6.62 -3.71 10.28
CA HIS A 80 6.42 -2.45 9.53
C HIS A 80 5.33 -2.47 8.43
N LYS A 81 4.24 -3.20 8.65
CA LYS A 81 3.14 -3.33 7.68
C LYS A 81 2.30 -2.06 7.64
N ARG A 82 1.81 -1.68 6.46
CA ARG A 82 0.92 -0.52 6.30
C ARG A 82 -0.46 -0.81 6.91
N LEU A 83 -0.98 0.12 7.70
CA LEU A 83 -2.28 -0.06 8.36
C LEU A 83 -3.45 0.18 7.40
N GLY A 84 -4.40 -0.76 7.39
CA GLY A 84 -5.69 -0.59 6.71
C GLY A 84 -6.55 0.48 7.38
N GLY A 85 -7.42 1.13 6.60
CA GLY A 85 -8.33 2.17 7.09
C GLY A 85 -7.66 3.52 7.43
N THR A 86 -6.38 3.72 7.11
CA THR A 86 -5.67 4.98 7.36
C THR A 86 -5.15 5.61 6.06
N LYS A 87 -5.37 6.93 5.88
CA LYS A 87 -4.92 7.66 4.68
C LYS A 87 -3.40 7.86 4.69
N ALA A 88 -2.77 7.81 3.51
CA ALA A 88 -1.34 8.09 3.33
C ALA A 88 -1.07 9.61 3.20
N LEU A 89 -1.20 10.34 4.30
CA LEU A 89 -1.09 11.79 4.34
C LEU A 89 0.34 12.25 4.64
N ARG A 90 0.70 13.45 4.17
CA ARG A 90 1.98 14.13 4.45
C ARG A 90 1.81 15.11 5.61
N HIS A 91 2.92 15.54 6.26
CA HIS A 91 2.93 16.38 7.47
C HIS A 91 1.82 17.45 7.57
N MET A 92 1.71 18.39 6.62
CA MET A 92 0.65 19.42 6.65
C MET A 92 -0.75 18.86 6.39
N ASP A 93 -0.90 17.96 5.41
CA ASP A 93 -2.20 17.35 5.09
C ASP A 93 -2.72 16.53 6.28
N ALA A 94 -1.85 15.82 6.99
CA ALA A 94 -2.17 15.05 8.19
C ALA A 94 -2.59 15.95 9.36
N ARG A 95 -2.04 17.16 9.44
CA ARG A 95 -2.42 18.15 10.45
C ARG A 95 -3.82 18.71 10.19
N LEU A 96 -4.13 19.00 8.93
CA LEU A 96 -5.42 19.59 8.53
C LEU A 96 -6.57 18.56 8.50
N GLU A 97 -6.26 17.29 8.25
CA GLU A 97 -7.27 16.24 8.11
C GLU A 97 -7.87 15.80 9.46
N SER A 98 -9.13 15.37 9.38
CA SER A 98 -9.92 14.81 10.48
C SER A 98 -9.27 13.58 11.14
N ARG A 99 -9.58 13.33 12.42
CA ARG A 99 -9.00 12.22 13.19
C ARG A 99 -9.33 10.85 12.59
N HIS A 100 -10.58 10.63 12.17
CA HIS A 100 -11.05 9.35 11.64
C HIS A 100 -10.28 8.89 10.39
N CYS A 101 -9.74 9.81 9.60
CA CYS A 101 -8.91 9.46 8.45
C CYS A 101 -7.50 8.96 8.83
N LYS A 102 -7.08 9.18 10.08
CA LYS A 102 -5.74 8.84 10.61
C LYS A 102 -5.77 7.64 11.55
N THR A 103 -6.91 7.34 12.18
CA THR A 103 -7.03 6.31 13.21
C THR A 103 -8.19 5.35 12.93
N VAL A 104 -8.21 4.22 13.63
CA VAL A 104 -9.34 3.27 13.61
C VAL A 104 -9.99 3.26 14.99
N SER A 105 -11.28 2.89 15.10
CA SER A 105 -12.07 2.95 16.34
C SER A 105 -11.68 1.92 17.41
N ARG A 106 -11.01 0.83 17.05
CA ARG A 106 -10.59 -0.22 17.99
C ARG A 106 -9.42 0.22 18.89
N ALA A 107 -9.15 -0.53 19.96
CA ALA A 107 -7.97 -0.37 20.80
C ALA A 107 -6.67 -0.39 19.96
N TYR A 108 -5.76 0.53 20.28
CA TYR A 108 -4.52 0.77 19.52
C TYR A 108 -4.72 1.05 18.01
N GLY A 109 -5.89 1.55 17.63
CA GLY A 109 -6.20 1.94 16.26
C GLY A 109 -5.26 3.02 15.73
N GLY A 110 -4.70 2.80 14.54
CA GLY A 110 -3.69 3.68 13.95
C GLY A 110 -2.25 3.39 14.42
N VAL A 111 -2.04 2.42 15.30
CA VAL A 111 -0.69 1.97 15.70
C VAL A 111 -0.47 0.49 15.35
N LEU A 112 -1.45 -0.37 15.64
CA LEU A 112 -1.31 -1.82 15.48
C LEU A 112 -2.32 -2.41 14.50
N SER A 113 -1.97 -3.54 13.89
CA SER A 113 -2.92 -4.35 13.11
C SER A 113 -3.90 -5.06 14.05
N HIS A 114 -5.01 -5.56 13.50
CA HIS A 114 -6.01 -6.29 14.28
C HIS A 114 -5.44 -7.60 14.85
N ASP A 115 -4.62 -8.32 14.07
CA ASP A 115 -3.92 -9.52 14.52
C ASP A 115 -3.02 -9.23 15.73
N GLN A 116 -2.22 -8.17 15.66
CA GLN A 116 -1.32 -7.77 16.75
C GLN A 116 -2.07 -7.34 18.01
N VAL A 117 -3.27 -6.77 17.87
CA VAL A 117 -4.12 -6.45 19.02
C VAL A 117 -4.71 -7.71 19.62
N ARG A 118 -5.20 -8.64 18.79
CA ARG A 118 -5.72 -9.94 19.23
C ARG A 118 -4.66 -10.73 20.01
N ASP A 119 -3.45 -10.83 19.48
CA ASP A 119 -2.35 -11.55 20.12
C ASP A 119 -2.00 -10.96 21.48
N ARG A 120 -2.03 -9.63 21.63
CA ARG A 120 -1.79 -8.97 22.92
C ARG A 120 -2.87 -9.29 23.93
N VAL A 121 -4.13 -9.22 23.51
CA VAL A 121 -5.28 -9.51 24.39
C VAL A 121 -5.22 -10.97 24.86
N VAL A 122 -5.04 -11.91 23.93
CA VAL A 122 -4.98 -13.34 24.24
C VAL A 122 -3.76 -13.66 25.11
N ARG A 123 -2.58 -13.13 24.76
CA ARG A 123 -1.35 -13.37 25.53
C ARG A 123 -1.44 -12.79 26.95
N ALA A 124 -1.99 -11.58 27.10
CA ALA A 124 -2.18 -10.97 28.41
C ALA A 124 -3.08 -11.85 29.28
N PHE A 125 -4.22 -12.30 28.74
CA PHE A 125 -5.14 -13.17 29.45
C PHE A 125 -4.49 -14.49 29.87
N LEU A 126 -3.90 -15.24 28.92
CA LEU A 126 -3.34 -16.56 29.22
C LEU A 126 -2.17 -16.52 30.20
N ILE A 127 -1.31 -15.50 30.10
CA ILE A 127 -0.18 -15.35 31.03
C ILE A 127 -0.70 -15.06 32.44
N GLU A 128 -1.76 -14.26 32.57
CA GLU A 128 -2.33 -13.94 33.87
C GLU A 128 -3.00 -15.15 34.51
N GLU A 129 -3.76 -15.93 33.74
CA GLU A 129 -4.33 -17.20 34.20
C GLU A 129 -3.23 -18.18 34.67
N GLN A 130 -2.15 -18.31 33.90
CA GLN A 130 -1.02 -19.16 34.29
C GLN A 130 -0.33 -18.67 35.57
N ARG A 131 -0.22 -17.35 35.78
CA ARG A 131 0.35 -16.79 37.02
C ARG A 131 -0.52 -17.10 38.23
N ILE A 132 -1.83 -16.94 38.12
CA ILE A 132 -2.79 -17.24 39.18
C ILE A 132 -2.73 -18.73 39.55
N VAL A 133 -2.78 -19.62 38.54
CA VAL A 133 -2.68 -21.07 38.75
C VAL A 133 -1.38 -21.44 39.45
N LYS A 134 -0.24 -20.89 38.99
CA LYS A 134 1.06 -21.14 39.62
C LYS A 134 1.10 -20.70 41.08
N GLN A 135 0.51 -19.54 41.39
CA GLN A 135 0.43 -19.03 42.76
C GLN A 135 -0.48 -19.89 43.65
N ALA A 136 -1.63 -20.32 43.14
CA ALA A 136 -2.56 -21.19 43.86
C ALA A 136 -1.96 -22.56 44.18
N LEU A 137 -1.28 -23.19 43.21
CA LEU A 137 -0.57 -24.46 43.42
C LEU A 137 0.55 -24.32 44.48
N ALA A 138 1.32 -23.24 44.42
CA ALA A 138 2.36 -22.96 45.41
C ALA A 138 1.77 -22.73 46.82
N ALA A 139 0.65 -22.00 46.93
CA ALA A 139 -0.05 -21.78 48.18
C ALA A 139 -0.63 -23.08 48.75
N HIS A 140 -1.24 -23.92 47.90
CA HIS A 140 -1.78 -25.21 48.30
C HIS A 140 -0.67 -26.16 48.79
N ALA A 141 0.45 -26.25 48.07
CA ALA A 141 1.60 -27.05 48.51
C ALA A 141 2.16 -26.58 49.86
N LYS A 142 2.24 -25.26 50.09
CA LYS A 142 2.63 -24.67 51.37
C LYS A 142 1.64 -25.01 52.49
N PHE A 143 0.34 -24.94 52.23
CA PHE A 143 -0.71 -25.31 53.17
C PHE A 143 -0.63 -26.79 53.58
N GLN A 144 -0.51 -27.70 52.60
CA GLN A 144 -0.40 -29.14 52.87
C GLN A 144 0.86 -29.48 53.68
N ARG A 145 1.99 -28.83 53.39
CA ARG A 145 3.23 -28.98 54.18
C ARG A 145 3.04 -28.51 55.63
N ASN A 146 2.36 -27.39 55.84
CA ASN A 146 2.08 -26.87 57.18
C ASN A 146 1.09 -27.75 57.97
N LYS A 147 0.11 -28.36 57.30
CA LYS A 147 -0.86 -29.28 57.93
C LYS A 147 -0.20 -30.59 58.39
N LYS A 148 0.81 -31.06 57.66
CA LYS A 148 1.54 -32.29 57.99
C LYS A 148 2.58 -32.10 59.11
N ARG A 149 3.04 -30.87 59.32
CA ARG A 149 3.99 -30.52 60.37
C ARG A 149 3.27 -30.27 61.68
#